data_AF-A0A5K1CUY2-F1
#
_entry.id   AF-A0A5K1CUY2-F1
#
_cell.length_a   1.000
_cell.length_b   1.000
_cell.length_c   1.000
_cell.angle_alpha   90.00
_cell.angle_beta   90.00
_cell.angle_gamma   90.00
#
_symmetry.space_group_name_H-M   'P 1'
#
loop_
_entity.id
_entity.type
_entity.pdbx_description
1 polymer ?
#
loop_
_entity_poly.entity_id
_entity_poly.type
_entity_poly.pdbx_seq_one_letter_code
_entity_poly.pdbx_strand_id
1 'polypeptide(L)'
;VAEGATALYIEQLRAIQSITDRGAQQLSTDIEYLSNVLSALSMPIPPILSTFQMCLSTPRDRLGDLVKSDGGNQLDLPTARLVCKIRRVTLEQ
;
A
#
# COMPACT_ATOMS: atom_id res chain seq x y z
N VAL A 1 2.85 -22.55 -3.18
CA VAL A 1 3.91 -21.91 -2.34
C VAL A 1 3.81 -20.39 -2.36
N ALA A 2 3.79 -19.72 -3.53
CA ALA A 2 3.76 -18.26 -3.63
C ALA A 2 2.50 -17.59 -3.05
N GLU A 3 1.34 -18.23 -3.16
CA GLU A 3 0.07 -17.69 -2.61
C GLU A 3 0.10 -17.57 -1.08
N GLY A 4 0.58 -18.60 -0.37
CA GLY A 4 0.72 -18.57 1.09
C GLY A 4 1.74 -17.54 1.58
N ALA A 5 2.86 -17.36 0.86
CA ALA A 5 3.83 -16.33 1.18
C ALA A 5 3.26 -14.91 0.99
N THR A 6 2.44 -14.71 -0.07
CA THR A 6 1.78 -13.43 -0.33
C THR A 6 0.75 -13.11 0.75
N ALA A 7 0.00 -14.10 1.23
CA ALA A 7 -0.94 -13.93 2.33
C ALA A 7 -0.24 -13.46 3.63
N LEU A 8 0.85 -14.14 4.02
CA LEU A 8 1.64 -13.75 5.20
C LEU A 8 2.20 -12.32 5.05
N TYR A 9 2.71 -11.97 3.86
CA TYR A 9 3.21 -10.62 3.62
C TYR A 9 2.12 -9.55 3.79
N ILE A 10 0.91 -9.81 3.29
CA ILE A 10 -0.25 -8.92 3.46
C ILE A 10 -0.63 -8.78 4.93
N GLU A 11 -0.62 -9.85 5.71
CA GLU A 11 -0.88 -9.79 7.16
C GLU A 11 0.15 -8.91 7.88
N GLN A 12 1.43 -9.05 7.53
CA GLN A 12 2.49 -8.22 8.10
C GLN A 12 2.35 -6.74 7.73
N LEU A 13 1.93 -6.42 6.48
CA LEU A 13 1.62 -5.04 6.09
C LEU A 13 0.49 -4.44 6.93
N ARG A 14 -0.56 -5.23 7.20
CA ARG A 14 -1.71 -4.80 8.03
C ARG A 14 -1.33 -4.56 9.48
N ALA A 15 -0.29 -5.24 9.98
CA ALA A 15 0.18 -5.13 11.36
C ALA A 15 1.08 -3.89 11.61
N ILE A 16 1.48 -3.15 10.57
CA ILE A 16 2.30 -1.95 10.72
C ILE A 16 1.53 -0.89 11.53
N GLN A 17 2.14 -0.39 12.60
CA GLN A 17 1.52 0.64 13.45
C GLN A 17 1.91 2.07 13.07
N SER A 18 3.14 2.25 12.58
CA SER A 18 3.63 3.53 12.11
C SER A 18 4.82 3.34 11.17
N ILE A 19 5.04 4.31 10.28
CA ILE A 19 6.16 4.27 9.34
C ILE A 19 6.75 5.68 9.12
N THR A 20 8.06 5.76 8.94
CA THR A 20 8.75 7.01 8.57
C THR A 20 8.60 7.26 7.06
N ASP A 21 8.89 8.48 6.58
CA ASP A 21 8.82 8.74 5.13
C ASP A 21 9.87 7.94 4.35
N ARG A 22 11.07 7.78 4.91
CA ARG A 22 12.09 6.90 4.34
C ARG A 22 11.61 5.44 4.33
N GLY A 23 11.01 4.97 5.42
CA GLY A 23 10.46 3.63 5.51
C GLY A 23 9.34 3.39 4.49
N ALA A 24 8.48 4.39 4.25
CA ALA A 24 7.42 4.31 3.25
C ALA A 24 8.00 4.15 1.84
N GLN A 25 9.03 4.92 1.49
CA GLN A 25 9.68 4.81 0.18
C GLN A 25 10.43 3.48 -0.02
N GLN A 26 11.05 2.96 1.04
CA GLN A 26 11.68 1.65 1.00
C GLN A 26 10.64 0.55 0.80
N LEU A 27 9.57 0.57 1.61
CA LEU A 27 8.51 -0.42 1.53
C LEU A 27 7.74 -0.36 0.20
N SER A 28 7.52 0.83 -0.39
CA SER A 28 6.90 0.93 -1.72
C SER A 28 7.75 0.25 -2.80
N THR A 29 9.07 0.40 -2.73
CA THR A 29 10.02 -0.26 -3.63
C THR A 29 9.99 -1.79 -3.44
N ASP A 30 9.95 -2.26 -2.19
CA ASP A 30 9.85 -3.69 -1.89
C ASP A 30 8.54 -4.32 -2.42
N ILE A 31 7.43 -3.59 -2.31
CA ILE A 31 6.12 -4.03 -2.83
C ILE A 31 6.12 -4.03 -4.37
N GLU A 32 6.74 -3.04 -5.01
CA GLU A 32 6.90 -3.02 -6.47
C GLU A 32 7.71 -4.23 -6.95
N TYR A 33 8.82 -4.53 -6.27
CA TYR A 33 9.61 -5.72 -6.57
C TYR A 33 8.79 -7.00 -6.43
N LEU A 34 8.06 -7.16 -5.33
CA LEU A 34 7.17 -8.32 -5.13
C LEU A 34 6.10 -8.41 -6.22
N SER A 35 5.50 -7.28 -6.60
CA SER A 35 4.47 -7.22 -7.66
C SER A 35 5.02 -7.63 -9.03
N ASN A 36 6.27 -7.26 -9.33
CA ASN A 36 6.96 -7.69 -10.55
C ASN A 36 7.24 -9.20 -10.54
N VAL A 37 7.64 -9.76 -9.38
CA VAL A 37 7.82 -11.22 -9.23
C VAL A 37 6.48 -11.95 -9.44
N LEU A 38 5.40 -11.50 -8.81
CA LEU A 38 4.06 -12.10 -9.00
C LEU A 38 3.63 -12.06 -10.48
N SER A 39 3.84 -10.92 -11.14
CA SER A 39 3.53 -10.75 -12.56
C SER A 39 4.35 -11.69 -13.45
N ALA A 40 5.65 -11.86 -13.18
CA ALA A 40 6.51 -12.79 -13.91
C ALA A 40 6.07 -14.25 -13.74
N LEU A 41 5.43 -14.57 -12.61
CA LEU A 41 4.83 -15.88 -12.33
C LEU A 41 3.39 -16.00 -12.86
N SER A 42 2.88 -15.01 -13.60
CA SER A 42 1.49 -14.93 -14.07
C SER A 42 0.46 -14.99 -12.93
N MET A 43 0.82 -14.52 -11.74
CA MET A 43 -0.08 -14.41 -10.60
C MET A 43 -0.74 -13.02 -10.59
N PRO A 44 -2.04 -12.92 -10.27
CA PRO A 44 -2.68 -11.63 -10.12
C PRO A 44 -2.08 -10.87 -8.94
N ILE A 45 -1.87 -9.57 -9.10
CA ILE A 45 -1.39 -8.70 -8.02
C ILE A 45 -2.58 -8.40 -7.10
N PRO A 46 -2.52 -8.73 -5.80
CA PRO A 46 -3.58 -8.39 -4.86
C PRO A 46 -3.80 -6.87 -4.78
N PRO A 47 -5.06 -6.37 -4.84
CA PRO A 47 -5.35 -4.94 -4.83
C PRO A 47 -4.78 -4.18 -3.61
N ILE A 48 -4.65 -4.86 -2.48
CA ILE A 48 -4.00 -4.33 -1.28
C ILE A 48 -2.53 -3.95 -1.53
N LEU A 49 -1.77 -4.75 -2.29
CA LEU A 49 -0.37 -4.45 -2.60
C LEU A 49 -0.29 -3.24 -3.51
N SER A 50 -1.12 -3.17 -4.55
CA SER A 50 -1.18 -2.01 -5.45
C SER A 50 -1.54 -0.72 -4.70
N THR A 51 -2.51 -0.79 -3.77
CA THR A 51 -2.91 0.35 -2.95
C THR A 51 -1.80 0.77 -1.98
N PHE A 52 -1.16 -0.19 -1.29
CA PHE A 52 -0.01 0.12 -0.44
C PHE A 52 1.12 0.77 -1.25
N GLN A 53 1.48 0.21 -2.41
CA GLN A 53 2.54 0.74 -3.25
C GLN A 53 2.26 2.18 -3.66
N MET A 54 1.04 2.46 -4.15
CA MET A 54 0.65 3.79 -4.61
C MET A 54 0.61 4.81 -3.44
N CYS A 55 0.00 4.44 -2.32
CA CYS A 55 -0.10 5.32 -1.17
C CYS A 55 1.24 5.56 -0.46
N LEU A 56 2.15 4.57 -0.46
CA LEU A 56 3.48 4.70 0.15
C LEU A 56 4.47 5.47 -0.73
N SER A 57 4.37 5.34 -2.06
CA SER A 57 5.20 6.10 -3.02
C SER A 57 4.77 7.57 -3.15
N THR A 58 3.52 7.87 -2.81
CA THR A 58 3.00 9.25 -2.79
C THR A 58 3.61 10.06 -1.65
N PRO A 59 4.09 11.30 -1.87
CA PRO A 59 4.51 12.20 -0.80
C PRO A 59 3.43 12.38 0.27
N ARG A 60 3.82 12.45 1.55
CA ARG A 60 2.89 12.44 2.69
C ARG A 60 1.86 13.58 2.61
N ASP A 61 2.31 14.75 2.18
CA ASP A 61 1.53 15.97 1.98
C ASP A 61 0.46 15.84 0.91
N ARG A 62 0.66 14.96 -0.09
CA ARG A 62 -0.29 14.72 -1.20
C ARG A 62 -1.18 13.50 -1.00
N LEU A 63 -0.88 12.67 -0.01
CA LEU A 63 -1.59 11.41 0.21
C LEU A 63 -3.07 11.63 0.52
N GLY A 64 -3.41 12.66 1.31
CA GLY A 64 -4.80 12.98 1.63
C GLY A 64 -5.62 13.30 0.38
N ASP A 65 -5.06 14.14 -0.50
CA ASP A 65 -5.71 14.56 -1.74
C ASP A 65 -5.87 13.40 -2.72
N LEU A 66 -4.87 12.51 -2.81
CA LEU A 66 -4.95 11.29 -3.62
C LEU A 66 -6.15 10.43 -3.19
N VAL A 67 -6.27 10.14 -1.89
CA VAL A 67 -7.32 9.27 -1.36
C VAL A 67 -8.71 9.91 -1.52
N LYS A 68 -8.82 11.24 -1.34
CA LYS A 68 -10.07 11.98 -1.58
C LYS A 68 -10.46 11.99 -3.06
N SER A 69 -9.49 12.18 -3.95
CA SER A 69 -9.73 12.30 -5.40
C SER A 69 -10.05 10.97 -6.07
N ASP A 70 -9.49 9.86 -5.60
CA ASP A 70 -9.78 8.53 -6.17
C ASP A 70 -11.24 8.10 -5.93
N GLY A 71 -11.84 8.52 -4.81
CA GLY A 71 -13.24 8.21 -4.51
C GLY A 71 -13.55 6.71 -4.38
N GLY A 72 -12.54 5.85 -4.23
CA GLY A 72 -12.69 4.39 -4.19
C GLY A 72 -12.82 3.74 -5.58
N ASN A 73 -12.34 4.42 -6.63
CA ASN A 73 -12.36 3.90 -7.99
C ASN A 73 -11.25 2.85 -8.22
N GLN A 74 -9.99 3.22 -7.91
CA GLN A 74 -8.84 2.33 -8.09
C GLN A 74 -8.22 1.90 -6.77
N LEU A 75 -8.36 2.69 -5.71
CA LEU A 75 -7.80 2.37 -4.41
C LEU A 75 -8.74 1.48 -3.61
N ASP A 76 -8.19 0.45 -2.97
CA ASP A 76 -8.87 -0.23 -1.89
C ASP A 76 -8.98 0.74 -0.69
N LEU A 77 -10.15 1.33 -0.50
CA LEU A 77 -10.37 2.40 0.48
C LEU A 77 -9.99 2.00 1.93
N PRO A 78 -10.28 0.78 2.43
CA PRO A 78 -9.81 0.32 3.73
C PRO A 78 -8.28 0.34 3.84
N THR A 79 -7.56 -0.14 2.82
CA THR A 79 -6.09 -0.11 2.77
C THR A 79 -5.57 1.31 2.68
N ALA A 80 -6.15 2.16 1.83
CA ALA A 80 -5.73 3.56 1.70
C ALA A 80 -5.85 4.33 3.03
N ARG A 81 -6.96 4.12 3.77
CA ARG A 81 -7.16 4.68 5.11
C ARG A 81 -6.15 4.15 6.12
N LEU A 82 -5.82 2.86 6.06
CA LEU A 82 -4.77 2.27 6.88
C LEU A 82 -3.42 2.93 6.61
N VAL A 83 -3.05 3.11 5.33
CA VAL A 83 -1.79 3.78 4.96
C VAL A 83 -1.76 5.22 5.47
N CYS A 84 -2.87 5.97 5.34
CA CYS A 84 -2.98 7.31 5.92
C CYS A 84 -2.75 7.30 7.43
N LYS A 85 -3.35 6.34 8.15
CA LYS A 85 -3.19 6.20 9.60
C LYS A 85 -1.74 5.94 10.00
N ILE A 86 -1.07 4.95 9.42
CA ILE A 86 0.32 4.61 9.78
C ILE A 86 1.33 5.70 9.41
N ARG A 87 0.98 6.54 8.41
CA ARG A 87 1.76 7.71 7.99
C ARG A 87 1.36 9.01 8.71
N ARG A 88 0.40 8.95 9.63
CA ARG A 88 -0.11 10.10 10.40
C ARG A 88 -0.67 11.21 9.51
N VAL A 89 -1.39 10.85 8.45
CA VAL A 89 -2.14 11.76 7.59
C VAL A 89 -3.59 11.79 8.06
N THR A 90 -4.09 12.98 8.42
CA THR A 90 -5.48 13.19 8.78
C THR A 90 -6.31 13.35 7.51
N LEU A 91 -7.26 12.43 7.31
CA LEU A 91 -8.29 12.59 6.30
C LEU A 91 -9.43 13.37 6.96
N GLU A 92 -9.54 14.66 6.68
CA GLU A 92 -10.71 15.45 7.08
C GLU A 92 -11.96 14.82 6.45
N GLN A 93 -12.99 14.58 7.28
CA GLN A 93 -14.26 13.97 6.89
C GLN A 93 -15.14 14.95 6.12
#